data_AF-A0A2N6JGM0-F1
#
_entry.id   AF-A0A2N6JGM0-F1
#
_cell.length_a   1.000
_cell.length_b   1.000
_cell.length_c   1.000
_cell.angle_alpha   90.00
_cell.angle_beta   90.00
_cell.angle_gamma   90.00
#
_symmetry.space_group_name_H-M   'P 1'
#
loop_
_entity.id
_entity.type
_entity.pdbx_description
1 polymer ?
#
loop_
_entity_poly.entity_id
_entity_poly.type
_entity_poly.pdbx_seq_one_letter_code
_entity_poly.pdbx_strand_id
1 'polypeptide(L)'
;MTNYTEQFSAAAKANAEAQIALFSQLASKTFEGVEKLVDLNLKAAKSSLEESQAAALKLFAAKDPQEFFTLSSAHAQPTLEKSVAYGRHLSGIFSSTQSELTKAAEAQIAEVNRKVVAMIDEAAKNAPAGSEQAISMFKSAIGNMSAGYEQFTKNAKQAAEVLEANVSNAVDQMSQAGAKVTRAAKK
;
A
#
# COMPACT_ATOMS: atom_id res chain seq x y z
N MET A 1 3.67 -32.21 35.78
CA MET A 1 2.96 -30.97 36.15
C MET A 1 3.86 -29.82 35.77
N THR A 2 3.66 -29.23 34.59
CA THR A 2 4.37 -28.01 34.20
C THR A 2 3.89 -26.88 35.10
N ASN A 3 4.84 -26.18 35.72
CA ASN A 3 4.60 -25.10 36.66
C ASN A 3 4.02 -23.88 35.89
N TYR A 4 3.09 -23.11 36.50
CA TYR A 4 2.57 -21.84 35.96
C TYR A 4 3.65 -20.91 35.37
N THR A 5 4.84 -20.87 35.99
CA THR A 5 6.00 -20.12 35.51
C THR A 5 6.53 -20.63 34.15
N GLU A 6 6.53 -21.94 33.91
CA GLU A 6 6.94 -22.52 32.61
C GLU A 6 5.92 -22.22 31.51
N GLN A 7 4.62 -22.30 31.82
CA GLN A 7 3.57 -21.93 30.86
C GLN A 7 3.64 -20.44 30.51
N PHE A 8 3.88 -19.57 31.50
CA PHE A 8 4.03 -18.14 31.28
C PHE A 8 5.28 -17.82 30.44
N SER A 9 6.42 -18.47 30.74
CA SER A 9 7.65 -18.31 29.97
C SER A 9 7.50 -18.77 28.52
N ALA A 10 6.82 -19.90 28.29
CA ALA A 10 6.53 -20.40 26.95
C ALA A 10 5.58 -19.47 26.18
N ALA A 11 4.54 -18.93 26.83
CA ALA A 11 3.63 -17.97 26.23
C ALA A 11 4.32 -16.65 25.88
N ALA A 12 5.19 -16.14 26.76
CA ALA A 12 5.99 -14.94 26.51
C ALA A 12 6.94 -15.13 25.31
N LYS A 13 7.61 -16.29 25.24
CA LYS A 13 8.47 -16.65 24.10
C LYS A 13 7.69 -16.72 22.79
N ALA A 14 6.56 -17.44 22.78
CA ALA A 14 5.71 -17.55 21.60
C ALA A 14 5.16 -16.19 21.13
N ASN A 15 4.88 -15.28 22.08
CA ASN A 15 4.47 -13.92 21.75
C ASN A 15 5.60 -13.11 21.11
N ALA A 16 6.83 -13.21 21.65
CA ALA A 16 8.00 -12.55 21.07
C ALA A 16 8.31 -13.07 19.65
N GLU A 17 8.24 -14.38 19.44
CA GLU A 17 8.41 -15.00 18.11
C GLU A 17 7.34 -14.51 17.12
N ALA A 18 6.08 -14.41 17.55
CA ALA A 18 4.99 -13.90 16.74
C ALA A 18 5.16 -12.42 16.38
N GLN A 19 5.64 -11.59 17.30
CA GLN A 19 5.96 -10.18 17.01
C GLN A 19 7.09 -10.06 15.99
N ILE A 20 8.18 -10.82 16.15
CA ILE A 20 9.30 -10.84 15.19
C ILE A 20 8.81 -11.29 13.81
N ALA A 21 7.98 -12.33 13.75
CA ALA A 21 7.39 -12.82 12.50
C ALA A 21 6.52 -11.75 11.82
N LEU A 22 5.67 -11.05 12.58
CA LEU A 22 4.87 -9.95 12.05
C LEU A 22 5.76 -8.83 11.48
N PHE A 23 6.77 -8.39 12.22
CA PHE A 23 7.69 -7.35 11.74
C PHE A 23 8.43 -7.77 10.47
N SER A 24 8.87 -9.03 10.41
CA SER A 24 9.52 -9.58 9.21
C SER A 24 8.56 -9.62 8.02
N GLN A 25 7.31 -10.02 8.21
CA GLN A 25 6.29 -10.03 7.15
C GLN A 25 5.98 -8.60 6.66
N LEU A 26 5.76 -7.66 7.57
CA LEU A 26 5.50 -6.25 7.22
C LEU A 26 6.68 -5.64 6.48
N ALA A 27 7.91 -5.90 6.93
CA ALA A 27 9.12 -5.46 6.24
C ALA A 27 9.19 -6.06 4.83
N SER A 28 9.00 -7.37 4.68
CA SER A 28 8.99 -8.06 3.39
C SER A 28 7.97 -7.43 2.43
N LYS A 29 6.73 -7.20 2.89
CA LYS A 29 5.68 -6.58 2.06
C LYS A 29 5.99 -5.13 1.67
N THR A 30 6.63 -4.39 2.57
CA THR A 30 7.11 -3.05 2.26
C THR A 30 8.20 -3.09 1.17
N PHE A 31 9.16 -4.01 1.28
CA PHE A 31 10.20 -4.18 0.26
C PHE A 31 9.63 -4.62 -1.09
N GLU A 32 8.67 -5.54 -1.13
CA GLU A 32 7.96 -5.92 -2.36
C GLU A 32 7.29 -4.69 -3.04
N GLY A 33 6.71 -3.79 -2.24
CA GLY A 33 6.15 -2.53 -2.74
C GLY A 33 7.22 -1.61 -3.36
N VAL A 34 8.37 -1.50 -2.71
CA VAL A 34 9.52 -0.74 -3.22
C VAL A 34 10.08 -1.35 -4.52
N GLU A 35 10.20 -2.68 -4.59
CA GLU A 35 10.63 -3.38 -5.81
C GLU A 35 9.71 -3.07 -6.98
N LYS A 36 8.38 -3.15 -6.77
CA LYS A 36 7.39 -2.78 -7.80
C LYS A 36 7.52 -1.33 -8.24
N LEU A 37 7.82 -0.42 -7.31
CA LEU A 37 8.03 1.01 -7.62
C LEU A 37 9.30 1.22 -8.45
N VAL A 38 10.41 0.56 -8.09
CA VAL A 38 11.66 0.63 -8.84
C VAL A 38 11.47 0.06 -10.25
N ASP A 39 10.82 -1.10 -10.37
CA ASP A 39 10.49 -1.71 -11.67
C ASP A 39 9.63 -0.78 -12.55
N LEU A 40 8.62 -0.12 -11.97
CA LEU A 40 7.82 0.87 -12.67
C LEU A 40 8.67 2.04 -13.21
N ASN A 41 9.58 2.58 -12.39
CA ASN A 41 10.48 3.67 -12.80
C ASN A 41 11.43 3.24 -13.91
N LEU A 42 12.02 2.04 -13.81
CA LEU A 42 12.90 1.50 -14.84
C LEU A 42 12.16 1.30 -16.17
N LYS A 43 10.94 0.76 -16.14
CA LYS A 43 10.08 0.60 -17.33
C LYS A 43 9.75 1.95 -17.97
N ALA A 44 9.38 2.95 -17.16
CA ALA A 44 9.07 4.30 -17.64
C ALA A 44 10.30 4.98 -18.27
N ALA A 45 11.47 4.87 -17.63
CA ALA A 45 12.72 5.42 -18.14
C ALA A 45 13.14 4.74 -19.46
N LYS A 46 13.07 3.41 -19.51
CA LYS A 46 13.39 2.65 -20.73
C LYS A 46 12.46 3.01 -21.89
N SER A 47 11.15 3.02 -21.67
CA SER A 47 10.15 3.41 -22.68
C SER A 47 10.40 4.84 -23.18
N SER A 48 10.65 5.79 -22.26
CA SER A 48 10.95 7.18 -22.60
C SER A 48 12.20 7.32 -23.46
N LEU A 49 13.25 6.54 -23.18
CA LEU A 49 14.49 6.56 -23.95
C LEU A 49 14.31 6.01 -25.36
N GLU A 50 13.66 4.85 -25.50
CA GLU A 50 13.36 4.22 -26.79
C GLU A 50 12.50 5.14 -27.67
N GLU A 51 11.51 5.81 -27.07
CA GLU A 51 10.65 6.76 -27.76
C GLU A 51 11.38 8.05 -28.15
N SER A 52 12.23 8.58 -27.28
CA SER A 52 13.03 9.77 -27.58
C SER A 52 13.98 9.51 -28.73
N GLN A 53 14.60 8.33 -28.78
CA GLN A 53 15.43 7.91 -29.91
C GLN A 53 14.61 7.83 -31.20
N ALA A 54 13.45 7.18 -31.17
CA ALA A 54 12.57 7.06 -32.33
C ALA A 54 12.04 8.43 -32.80
N ALA A 55 11.68 9.32 -31.87
CA ALA A 55 11.24 10.68 -32.16
C ALA A 55 12.36 11.50 -32.80
N ALA A 56 13.57 11.45 -32.24
CA ALA A 56 14.73 12.14 -32.80
C ALA A 56 15.03 11.70 -34.24
N LEU A 57 15.03 10.39 -34.50
CA LEU A 57 15.22 9.85 -35.86
C LEU A 57 14.17 10.36 -36.85
N LYS A 58 12.89 10.40 -36.43
CA LYS A 58 11.80 10.94 -37.26
C LYS A 58 11.95 12.42 -37.52
N LEU A 59 12.30 13.22 -36.50
CA LEU A 59 12.51 14.66 -36.63
C LEU A 59 13.69 14.98 -37.55
N PHE A 60 14.80 14.24 -37.46
CA PHE A 60 15.94 14.41 -38.38
C PHE A 60 15.63 14.00 -39.83
N ALA A 61 14.64 13.13 -40.04
CA ALA A 61 14.20 12.71 -41.37
C ALA A 61 13.11 13.63 -41.97
N ALA A 62 12.68 14.67 -41.26
CA ALA A 62 11.66 15.61 -41.75
C ALA A 62 12.15 16.35 -43.00
N LYS A 63 11.31 16.42 -44.04
CA LYS A 63 11.64 17.00 -45.35
C LYS A 63 11.46 18.51 -45.38
N ASP A 64 10.59 19.03 -44.53
CA ASP A 64 10.26 20.46 -44.46
C ASP A 64 9.81 20.87 -43.03
N PRO A 65 9.73 22.19 -42.75
CA PRO A 65 9.30 22.69 -41.45
C PRO A 65 7.87 22.28 -41.03
N GLN A 66 6.99 21.98 -42.00
CA GLN A 66 5.61 21.60 -41.72
C GLN A 66 5.54 20.13 -41.26
N GLU A 67 6.31 19.24 -41.89
CA GLU A 67 6.51 17.87 -41.43
C GLU A 67 7.17 17.83 -40.05
N PHE A 68 8.15 18.68 -39.80
CA PHE A 68 8.78 18.81 -38.47
C PHE A 68 7.77 19.18 -37.38
N PHE A 69 6.95 20.21 -37.60
CA PHE A 69 5.95 20.64 -36.61
C PHE A 69 4.89 19.55 -36.35
N THR A 70 4.46 18.88 -37.43
CA THR A 70 3.51 17.75 -37.35
C THR A 70 4.08 16.62 -36.49
N LEU A 71 5.32 16.19 -36.76
CA LEU A 71 6.00 15.14 -36.01
C LEU A 71 6.20 15.54 -34.54
N SER A 72 6.59 16.79 -34.27
CA SER A 72 6.74 17.31 -32.91
C SER A 72 5.43 17.25 -32.12
N SER A 73 4.32 17.65 -32.72
CA SER A 73 3.00 17.65 -32.07
C SER A 73 2.41 16.24 -31.83
N ALA A 74 2.79 15.25 -32.65
CA ALA A 74 2.27 13.89 -32.59
C ALA A 74 2.61 13.14 -31.28
N HIS A 75 3.62 13.61 -30.54
CA HIS A 75 4.06 13.00 -29.28
C HIS A 75 3.29 13.48 -28.05
N ALA A 76 2.52 14.57 -28.14
CA ALA A 76 1.84 15.14 -26.98
C ALA A 76 0.81 14.19 -26.37
N GLN A 77 -0.07 13.59 -27.20
CA GLN A 77 -1.11 12.68 -26.71
C GLN A 77 -0.52 11.38 -26.11
N PRO A 78 0.39 10.64 -26.78
CA PRO A 78 1.02 9.46 -26.20
C PRO A 78 1.76 9.73 -24.89
N THR A 79 2.39 10.90 -24.74
CA THR A 79 3.09 11.28 -23.51
C THR A 79 2.10 11.44 -22.36
N LEU A 80 0.96 12.13 -22.61
CA LEU A 80 -0.09 12.31 -21.61
C LEU A 80 -0.68 10.95 -21.17
N GLU A 81 -1.02 10.08 -22.12
CA GLU A 81 -1.55 8.74 -21.83
C GLU A 81 -0.59 7.93 -20.95
N LYS A 82 0.72 8.03 -21.20
CA LYS A 82 1.74 7.37 -20.37
C LYS A 82 1.87 7.97 -18.98
N SER A 83 1.82 9.29 -18.83
CA SER A 83 1.83 9.93 -17.51
C SER A 83 0.63 9.50 -16.67
N VAL A 84 -0.55 9.42 -17.29
CA VAL A 84 -1.77 8.90 -16.66
C VAL A 84 -1.60 7.42 -16.25
N ALA A 85 -1.07 6.58 -17.15
CA ALA A 85 -0.83 5.18 -16.85
C ALA A 85 0.18 5.00 -15.71
N TYR A 86 1.28 5.76 -15.70
CA TYR A 86 2.26 5.77 -14.61
C TYR A 86 1.60 6.12 -13.27
N GLY A 87 0.78 7.18 -13.23
CA GLY A 87 0.04 7.57 -12.02
C GLY A 87 -0.91 6.47 -11.51
N ARG A 88 -1.62 5.80 -12.42
CA ARG A 88 -2.49 4.65 -12.08
C ARG A 88 -1.69 3.47 -11.53
N HIS A 89 -0.56 3.12 -12.16
CA HIS A 89 0.31 2.05 -11.69
C HIS A 89 0.90 2.37 -10.31
N LEU A 90 1.36 3.61 -10.09
CA LEU A 90 1.85 4.08 -8.80
C LEU A 90 0.77 3.95 -7.71
N SER A 91 -0.45 4.40 -7.99
CA SER A 91 -1.59 4.25 -7.07
C SER A 91 -1.89 2.78 -6.75
N GLY A 92 -1.85 1.91 -7.76
CA GLY A 92 -2.06 0.48 -7.60
C GLY A 92 -0.99 -0.18 -6.72
N ILE A 93 0.28 0.21 -6.85
CA ILE A 93 1.37 -0.28 -6.00
C ILE A 93 1.12 0.11 -4.55
N PHE A 94 0.79 1.38 -4.28
CA PHE A 94 0.51 1.85 -2.93
C PHE A 94 -0.70 1.13 -2.32
N SER A 95 -1.81 1.06 -3.06
CA SER A 95 -3.05 0.45 -2.57
C SER A 95 -2.91 -1.05 -2.31
N SER A 96 -2.19 -1.78 -3.18
CA SER A 96 -1.91 -3.20 -2.95
C SER A 96 -0.98 -3.42 -1.76
N THR A 97 0.07 -2.61 -1.61
CA THR A 97 0.99 -2.69 -0.46
C THR A 97 0.25 -2.41 0.84
N GLN A 98 -0.57 -1.34 0.88
CA GLN A 98 -1.42 -1.02 2.02
C GLN A 98 -2.34 -2.18 2.37
N SER A 99 -2.99 -2.79 1.38
CA SER A 99 -3.91 -3.91 1.62
C SER A 99 -3.19 -5.13 2.19
N GLU A 100 -1.99 -5.46 1.68
CA GLU A 100 -1.20 -6.58 2.19
C GLU A 100 -0.69 -6.35 3.61
N LEU A 101 -0.25 -5.12 3.92
CA LEU A 101 0.16 -4.75 5.28
C LEU A 101 -1.01 -4.80 6.26
N THR A 102 -2.17 -4.28 5.87
CA THR A 102 -3.39 -4.37 6.67
C THR A 102 -3.71 -5.83 6.95
N LYS A 103 -3.81 -6.69 5.91
CA LYS A 103 -4.08 -8.13 6.06
C LYS A 103 -3.13 -8.84 7.02
N ALA A 104 -1.83 -8.57 6.93
CA ALA A 104 -0.83 -9.15 7.82
C ALA A 104 -1.08 -8.74 9.28
N ALA A 105 -1.42 -7.47 9.52
CA ALA A 105 -1.77 -6.98 10.84
C ALA A 105 -3.08 -7.59 11.36
N GLU A 106 -4.14 -7.70 10.55
CA GLU A 106 -5.42 -8.30 10.97
C GLU A 106 -5.24 -9.76 11.38
N ALA A 107 -4.46 -10.52 10.60
CA ALA A 107 -4.18 -11.92 10.88
C ALA A 107 -3.50 -12.10 12.25
N GLN A 108 -2.49 -11.27 12.54
CA GLN A 108 -1.78 -11.34 13.82
C GLN A 108 -2.67 -10.93 15.00
N ILE A 109 -3.50 -9.90 14.83
CA ILE A 109 -4.42 -9.44 15.87
C ILE A 109 -5.49 -10.50 16.17
N ALA A 110 -6.05 -11.12 15.13
CA ALA A 110 -7.00 -12.21 15.29
C ALA A 110 -6.39 -13.39 16.07
N GLU A 111 -5.15 -13.74 15.76
CA GLU A 111 -4.42 -14.80 16.47
C GLU A 111 -4.15 -14.44 17.94
N VAL A 112 -3.69 -13.21 18.20
CA VAL A 112 -3.44 -12.73 19.57
C VAL A 112 -4.74 -12.70 20.37
N ASN A 113 -5.81 -12.14 19.82
CA ASN A 113 -7.13 -12.12 20.49
C ASN A 113 -7.60 -13.52 20.83
N ARG A 114 -7.50 -14.48 19.90
CA ARG A 114 -7.87 -15.88 20.15
C ARG A 114 -7.04 -16.51 21.28
N LYS A 115 -5.72 -16.33 21.26
CA LYS A 115 -4.82 -16.90 22.29
C LYS A 115 -5.05 -16.28 23.66
N VAL A 116 -5.26 -14.96 23.71
CA VAL A 116 -5.51 -14.23 24.95
C VAL A 116 -6.87 -14.60 25.55
N VAL A 117 -7.94 -14.66 24.75
CA VAL A 117 -9.26 -15.09 25.23
C VAL A 117 -9.19 -16.51 25.79
N ALA A 118 -8.53 -17.44 25.08
CA ALA A 118 -8.35 -18.79 25.57
C ALA A 118 -7.59 -18.84 26.91
N MET A 119 -6.52 -18.04 27.05
CA MET A 119 -5.76 -17.95 28.31
C MET A 119 -6.58 -17.35 29.45
N ILE A 120 -7.43 -16.35 29.18
CA ILE A 120 -8.32 -15.75 30.19
C ILE A 120 -9.38 -16.75 30.63
N ASP A 121 -9.98 -17.50 29.69
CA ASP A 121 -10.98 -18.52 30.02
C ASP A 121 -10.38 -19.66 30.85
N GLU A 122 -9.15 -20.08 30.52
CA GLU A 122 -8.38 -21.07 31.29
C GLU A 122 -8.04 -20.54 32.70
N ALA A 123 -7.60 -19.29 32.80
CA ALA A 123 -7.27 -18.65 34.06
C ALA A 123 -8.52 -18.48 34.93
N ALA A 124 -9.63 -17.98 34.38
CA ALA A 124 -10.89 -17.75 35.10
C ALA A 124 -11.48 -19.03 35.70
N LYS A 125 -11.35 -20.17 35.01
CA LYS A 125 -11.77 -21.48 35.55
C LYS A 125 -10.96 -21.94 36.77
N ASN A 126 -9.73 -21.46 36.89
CA ASN A 126 -8.77 -21.89 37.92
C ASN A 126 -8.42 -20.76 38.90
N ALA A 127 -9.10 -19.61 38.82
CA ALA A 127 -8.68 -18.41 39.53
C ALA A 127 -9.14 -18.43 40.99
N PRO A 128 -8.27 -18.05 41.96
CA PRO A 128 -8.68 -17.83 43.34
C PRO A 128 -9.68 -16.67 43.46
N ALA A 129 -10.51 -16.68 44.49
CA ALA A 129 -11.38 -15.55 44.83
C ALA A 129 -10.55 -14.25 45.00
N GLY A 130 -10.99 -13.14 44.41
CA GLY A 130 -10.30 -11.84 44.45
C GLY A 130 -9.51 -11.47 43.17
N SER A 131 -9.54 -12.31 42.13
CA SER A 131 -8.85 -12.11 40.84
C SER A 131 -9.68 -11.34 39.80
N GLU A 132 -10.93 -10.98 40.12
CA GLU A 132 -11.92 -10.39 39.22
C GLU A 132 -11.45 -9.03 38.66
N GLN A 133 -10.77 -8.23 39.47
CA GLN A 133 -10.25 -6.92 39.08
C GLN A 133 -9.14 -7.03 38.01
N ALA A 134 -8.25 -8.02 38.15
CA ALA A 134 -7.16 -8.26 37.20
C ALA A 134 -7.71 -8.78 35.85
N ILE A 135 -8.69 -9.70 35.90
CA ILE A 135 -9.38 -10.20 34.70
C ILE A 135 -10.10 -9.05 33.98
N SER A 136 -10.77 -8.16 34.73
CA SER A 136 -11.44 -6.99 34.16
C SER A 136 -10.46 -6.03 33.48
N MET A 137 -9.31 -5.75 34.10
CA MET A 137 -8.27 -4.90 33.50
C MET A 137 -7.73 -5.51 32.20
N PHE A 138 -7.52 -6.83 32.17
CA PHE A 138 -7.06 -7.53 30.97
C PHE A 138 -8.09 -7.47 29.84
N LYS A 139 -9.38 -7.68 30.14
CA LYS A 139 -10.48 -7.51 29.17
C LYS A 139 -10.53 -6.09 28.61
N SER A 140 -10.37 -5.06 29.45
CA SER A 140 -10.32 -3.66 29.01
C SER A 140 -9.12 -3.37 28.10
N ALA A 141 -7.94 -3.95 28.39
CA ALA A 141 -6.77 -3.80 27.53
C ALA A 141 -6.99 -4.38 26.12
N ILE A 142 -7.66 -5.54 26.02
CA ILE A 142 -8.04 -6.15 24.73
C ILE A 142 -9.04 -5.26 23.97
N GLY A 143 -10.03 -4.71 24.69
CA GLY A 143 -11.00 -3.78 24.11
C GLY A 143 -10.34 -2.54 23.51
N ASN A 144 -9.40 -1.93 24.24
CA ASN A 144 -8.63 -0.77 23.77
C ASN A 144 -7.74 -1.09 22.57
N MET A 145 -7.11 -2.27 22.54
CA MET A 145 -6.31 -2.74 21.41
C MET A 145 -7.17 -2.93 20.14
N SER A 146 -8.38 -3.48 20.31
CA SER A 146 -9.33 -3.68 19.20
C SER A 146 -9.79 -2.34 18.60
N ALA A 147 -10.08 -1.35 19.44
CA ALA A 147 -10.43 0.01 18.99
C ALA A 147 -9.27 0.72 18.28
N GLY A 148 -8.04 0.60 18.80
CA GLY A 148 -6.85 1.17 18.17
C GLY A 148 -6.58 0.60 16.78
N TYR A 149 -6.82 -0.70 16.60
CA TYR A 149 -6.72 -1.36 15.30
C TYR A 149 -7.79 -0.90 14.32
N GLU A 150 -9.05 -0.80 14.76
CA GLU A 150 -10.13 -0.29 13.91
C GLU A 150 -9.82 1.15 13.41
N GLN A 151 -9.28 1.99 14.30
CA GLN A 151 -8.82 3.33 13.94
C GLN A 151 -7.67 3.31 12.94
N PHE A 152 -6.67 2.43 13.12
CA PHE A 152 -5.56 2.29 12.18
C PHE A 152 -6.04 1.87 10.79
N THR A 153 -6.87 0.82 10.71
CA THR A 153 -7.43 0.32 9.45
C THR A 153 -8.26 1.39 8.74
N LYS A 154 -9.08 2.13 9.50
CA LYS A 154 -9.86 3.26 8.97
C LYS A 154 -8.96 4.35 8.38
N ASN A 155 -7.93 4.77 9.11
CA ASN A 155 -7.01 5.81 8.66
C ASN A 155 -6.23 5.36 7.41
N ALA A 156 -5.77 4.10 7.38
CA ALA A 156 -5.09 3.52 6.23
C ALA A 156 -6.00 3.50 4.99
N LYS A 157 -7.28 3.16 5.17
CA LYS A 157 -8.27 3.14 4.08
C LYS A 157 -8.54 4.54 3.54
N GLN A 158 -8.75 5.51 4.42
CA GLN A 158 -8.95 6.91 4.03
C GLN A 158 -7.74 7.46 3.26
N ALA A 159 -6.52 7.12 3.68
CA ALA A 159 -5.31 7.52 2.96
C ALA A 159 -5.26 6.93 1.54
N ALA A 160 -5.64 5.66 1.36
CA ALA A 160 -5.74 5.03 0.06
C ALA A 160 -6.81 5.68 -0.83
N GLU A 161 -8.00 5.93 -0.29
CA GLU A 161 -9.10 6.62 -1.00
C GLU A 161 -8.70 8.04 -1.45
N VAL A 162 -7.99 8.79 -0.60
CA VAL A 162 -7.49 10.14 -0.94
C VAL A 162 -6.44 10.07 -2.06
N LEU A 163 -5.53 9.10 -2.02
CA LEU A 163 -4.55 8.91 -3.08
C LEU A 163 -5.24 8.60 -4.42
N GLU A 164 -6.18 7.66 -4.41
CA GLU A 164 -6.94 7.27 -5.59
C GLU A 164 -7.72 8.46 -6.18
N ALA A 165 -8.40 9.23 -5.32
CA ALA A 165 -9.11 10.43 -5.73
C ALA A 165 -8.18 11.49 -6.35
N ASN A 166 -7.01 11.73 -5.74
CA ASN A 166 -6.04 12.69 -6.28
C ASN A 166 -5.48 12.24 -7.63
N VAL A 167 -5.23 10.95 -7.81
CA VAL A 167 -4.79 10.41 -9.10
C VAL A 167 -5.89 10.54 -10.14
N SER A 168 -7.14 10.18 -9.82
CA SER A 168 -8.27 10.34 -10.74
C SER A 168 -8.45 11.80 -11.17
N ASN A 169 -8.42 12.73 -10.20
CA ASN A 169 -8.55 14.16 -10.47
C ASN A 169 -7.41 14.68 -11.35
N ALA A 170 -6.17 14.26 -11.09
CA ALA A 170 -5.02 14.64 -11.92
C ALA A 170 -5.17 14.10 -13.36
N VAL A 171 -5.65 12.87 -13.52
CA VAL A 171 -5.94 12.26 -14.83
C VAL A 171 -7.04 13.03 -15.57
N ASP A 172 -8.10 13.42 -14.88
CA ASP A 172 -9.20 14.17 -15.48
C ASP A 172 -8.77 15.56 -15.93
N GLN A 173 -8.02 16.29 -15.07
CA GLN A 173 -7.47 17.60 -15.42
C GLN A 173 -6.50 17.50 -16.61
N MET A 174 -5.64 16.49 -16.62
CA MET A 174 -4.69 16.26 -17.70
C MET A 174 -5.40 15.90 -19.01
N SER A 175 -6.44 15.09 -18.95
CA SER A 175 -7.27 14.71 -20.11
C SER A 175 -8.01 15.93 -20.69
N GLN A 176 -8.55 16.80 -19.83
CA GLN A 176 -9.18 18.05 -20.25
C GLN A 176 -8.18 19.04 -20.87
N ALA A 177 -6.96 19.13 -20.32
CA ALA A 177 -5.89 19.94 -20.88
C ALA A 177 -5.45 19.40 -22.25
N GLY A 178 -5.26 18.08 -22.38
CA GLY A 178 -4.96 17.42 -23.65
C GLY A 178 -6.03 17.70 -24.71
N ALA A 179 -7.31 17.56 -24.38
CA ALA A 179 -8.41 17.85 -25.29
C ALA A 179 -8.44 19.32 -25.78
N LYS A 180 -8.02 20.27 -24.93
CA LYS A 180 -7.88 21.69 -25.32
C LYS A 180 -6.71 21.89 -26.29
N VAL A 181 -5.57 21.26 -26.05
CA VAL A 181 -4.39 21.31 -26.94
C VAL A 181 -4.71 20.71 -28.32
N THR A 182 -5.37 19.54 -28.37
CA THR A 182 -5.78 18.91 -29.63
C THR A 182 -6.80 19.75 -30.41
N ARG A 183 -7.71 20.46 -29.74
CA ARG A 183 -8.63 21.40 -30.39
C ARG A 183 -7.93 22.65 -30.93
N ALA A 184 -6.91 23.15 -30.24
CA ALA A 184 -6.12 24.29 -30.70
C ALA A 184 -5.26 23.95 -31.91
N ALA A 185 -4.71 22.74 -31.99
CA ALA A 185 -3.91 22.28 -33.13
C ALA A 185 -4.71 21.96 -34.41
N LYS A 186 -6.05 21.92 -34.32
CA LYS A 186 -6.96 21.71 -35.47
C LYS A 186 -7.57 23.00 -36.03
N LYS A 187 -7.30 24.16 -35.42
CA LYS A 187 -7.67 25.48 -35.91
C LYS A 187 -6.50 26.10 -36.67
#